data_AF-A0AAU5PWM7-F1
#
_entry.id   AF-A0AAU5PWM7-F1
#
_cell.length_a   1.000
_cell.length_b   1.000
_cell.length_c   1.000
_cell.angle_alpha   90.00
_cell.angle_beta   90.00
_cell.angle_gamma   90.00
#
_symmetry.space_group_name_H-M   'P 1'
#
loop_
_entity.id
_entity.type
_entity.pdbx_description
1 polymer ?
#
loop_
_entity_poly.entity_id
_entity_poly.type
_entity_poly.pdbx_seq_one_letter_code
_entity_poly.pdbx_strand_id
1 'polypeptide(L)' 'MTHPHPLVVDGDVRACGTCGSYRGWVVISIRDEVWLRCPAGHEQHEPGLDTAWYDRHSGPVTQRHDTYDDGLRDLGH' A
#
# COMPACT_ATOMS: atom_id res chain seq x y z
N MET A 1 -3.43 6.99 1.68
CA MET A 1 -4.33 7.23 0.54
C MET A 1 -5.03 5.91 0.19
N THR A 2 -6.35 5.90 -0.04
CA THR A 2 -7.12 4.68 -0.34
C THR A 2 -7.25 4.54 -1.86
N HIS A 3 -6.87 3.41 -2.44
CA HIS A 3 -7.02 3.13 -3.88
C HIS A 3 -8.40 2.50 -4.18
N PRO A 4 -9.39 3.24 -4.71
CA PRO A 4 -10.72 2.69 -4.98
C PRO A 4 -10.74 1.71 -6.18
N HIS A 5 -9.70 1.73 -7.01
CA HIS A 5 -9.54 0.86 -8.16
C HIS A 5 -8.78 -0.43 -7.82
N PRO A 6 -8.94 -1.51 -8.61
CA PRO A 6 -8.15 -2.72 -8.44
C PRO A 6 -6.67 -2.41 -8.54
N LEU A 7 -5.88 -2.94 -7.61
CA LEU A 7 -4.43 -2.82 -7.67
C LEU A 7 -3.91 -3.87 -8.65
N VAL A 8 -3.33 -3.43 -9.76
CA VAL A 8 -2.73 -4.30 -10.78
C VAL A 8 -1.22 -4.26 -10.65
N VAL A 9 -0.60 -5.41 -10.42
CA VAL A 9 0.85 -5.59 -10.29
C VAL A 9 1.28 -6.64 -11.30
N ASP A 10 2.20 -6.28 -12.20
CA ASP A 10 2.68 -7.16 -13.29
C ASP A 10 1.57 -7.77 -14.17
N GLY A 11 0.41 -7.10 -14.26
CA GLY A 11 -0.77 -7.58 -14.99
C GLY A 11 -1.75 -8.41 -14.17
N ASP A 12 -1.41 -8.76 -12.93
CA ASP A 12 -2.29 -9.48 -12.01
C ASP A 12 -3.02 -8.52 -11.06
N VAL A 13 -4.32 -8.75 -10.87
CA VAL A 13 -5.10 -8.05 -9.86
C VAL A 13 -4.75 -8.62 -8.48
N ARG A 14 -4.25 -7.77 -7.59
CA ARG A 14 -3.97 -8.15 -6.21
C ARG A 14 -5.26 -8.16 -5.39
N ALA A 15 -5.59 -9.35 -4.89
CA ALA A 15 -6.64 -9.59 -3.93
C ALA A 15 -6.04 -9.98 -2.57
N CYS A 16 -6.75 -9.66 -1.49
CA CYS A 16 -6.32 -10.00 -0.15
C CYS A 16 -6.37 -11.51 0.01
N GLY A 17 -5.25 -12.14 0.37
CA GLY A 17 -5.19 -13.59 0.59
C GLY A 17 -6.13 -14.10 1.69
N THR A 18 -6.58 -13.23 2.60
CA THR A 18 -7.44 -13.59 3.73
C THR A 18 -8.92 -13.35 3.45
N CYS A 19 -9.30 -12.16 2.96
CA CYS A 19 -10.72 -11.80 2.78
C CYS A 19 -11.15 -11.67 1.31
N GLY A 20 -10.25 -11.82 0.35
CA GLY A 20 -10.54 -11.71 -1.08
C GLY A 20 -10.83 -10.30 -1.58
N SER A 21 -10.72 -9.26 -0.75
CA SER A 21 -10.90 -7.88 -1.20
C SER A 21 -9.82 -7.50 -2.21
N TYR A 22 -10.23 -7.04 -3.40
CA TYR A 22 -9.33 -6.71 -4.51
C TYR A 22 -9.25 -5.20 -4.81
N ARG A 23 -9.95 -4.37 -4.03
CA ARG A 23 -10.00 -2.90 -4.13
C ARG A 23 -9.90 -2.26 -2.75
N GLY A 24 -9.71 -0.94 -2.74
CA GLY A 24 -9.63 -0.18 -1.49
C GLY A 24 -8.30 -0.37 -0.76
N TRP A 25 -7.25 -0.78 -1.49
CA TRP A 25 -5.94 -1.00 -0.92
C TRP A 25 -5.35 0.30 -0.39
N VAL A 26 -4.77 0.23 0.80
CA VAL A 26 -3.82 1.22 1.29
C VAL A 26 -2.44 0.65 1.01
N VAL A 27 -1.65 1.36 0.20
CA VAL A 27 -0.27 1.00 -0.08
C VAL A 27 0.63 1.74 0.90
N ILE A 28 1.52 1.03 1.55
CA ILE A 28 2.45 1.55 2.55
C ILE A 28 3.86 1.17 2.09
N SER A 29 4.73 2.15 1.89
CA SER A 29 6.16 1.90 1.65
C SER A 29 6.92 2.06 2.96
N ILE A 30 7.70 1.04 3.32
CA ILE A 30 8.55 1.05 4.51
C ILE A 30 9.94 0.61 4.06
N ARG A 31 10.90 1.55 4.10
CA ARG A 31 12.27 1.35 3.57
C ARG A 31 12.25 0.99 2.07
N ASP A 32 12.55 -0.26 1.75
CA ASP A 32 12.61 -0.82 0.39
C ASP A 32 11.49 -1.83 0.12
N GLU A 33 10.56 -1.99 1.07
CA GLU A 33 9.44 -2.92 0.98
C GLU A 33 8.12 -2.17 0.79
N VAL A 34 7.23 -2.79 0.03
CA VAL A 34 5.86 -2.31 -0.14
C VAL A 34 4.88 -3.30 0.48
N TRP A 35 4.03 -2.75 1.34
CA TRP A 35 3.01 -3.45 2.08
C TRP A 35 1.63 -2.99 1.62
N LEU A 36 0.70 -3.93 1.50
CA LEU A 36 -0.68 -3.67 1.16
C LEU A 36 -1.58 -3.95 2.35
N ARG A 37 -2.42 -2.99 2.70
CA ARG A 37 -3.45 -3.13 3.73
C ARG A 37 -4.83 -3.04 3.10
N CYS A 38 -5.64 -4.08 3.27
CA CYS A 38 -6.99 -4.13 2.71
C CYS A 38 -7.97 -3.32 3.59
N PRO A 39 -9.20 -3.02 3.09
CA PRO A 39 -10.22 -2.31 3.87
C PRO A 39 -10.63 -3.03 5.16
N ALA A 40 -10.50 -4.35 5.22
CA ALA A 40 -10.76 -5.15 6.42
C ALA A 40 -9.61 -5.10 7.44
N GLY A 41 -8.50 -4.43 7.13
CA GLY A 41 -7.35 -4.26 8.01
C GLY A 41 -6.29 -5.36 7.93
N HIS A 42 -6.41 -6.31 7.00
CA HIS A 42 -5.37 -7.32 6.77
C HIS A 42 -4.20 -6.74 5.97
N GLU A 43 -3.00 -7.11 6.38
CA GLU A 43 -1.75 -6.67 5.77
C GLU A 43 -1.11 -7.84 5.02
N GLN A 44 -0.61 -7.56 3.81
CA GLN A 44 0.18 -8.52 3.05
C GLN A 44 1.40 -7.82 2.44
N HIS A 45 2.54 -8.49 2.53
CA HIS A 45 3.78 -8.05 1.89
C HIS A 45 3.71 -8.37 0.39
N GLU A 46 4.01 -7.39 -0.45
CA GLU A 46 4.08 -7.60 -1.91
C GLU A 46 5.53 -7.48 -2.40
N PRO A 47 6.27 -8.60 -2.47
CA PRO A 47 7.67 -8.58 -2.88
C PRO A 47 7.89 -8.19 -4.35
N GLY A 48 6.83 -8.17 -5.17
CA GLY A 48 6.88 -7.66 -6.55
C GLY A 48 6.76 -6.14 -6.65
N LEU A 49 6.50 -5.45 -5.54
CA LEU A 49 6.38 -4.00 -5.47
C LEU A 49 7.58 -3.42 -4.72
N ASP A 50 8.28 -2.50 -5.37
CA ASP A 50 9.39 -1.76 -4.78
C ASP A 50 9.01 -0.29 -4.58
N THR A 51 9.90 0.45 -3.91
CA THR A 51 9.74 1.88 -3.65
C THR A 51 9.64 2.70 -4.95
N ALA A 52 10.24 2.23 -6.05
CA ALA A 52 10.16 2.90 -7.35
C ALA A 52 8.76 2.76 -7.99
N TRP A 53 8.09 1.62 -7.78
CA TRP A 53 6.68 1.45 -8.13
C TRP A 53 5.81 2.37 -7.29
N TYR A 54 6.04 2.42 -5.97
CA TYR A 54 5.29 3.29 -5.06
C TYR A 54 5.36 4.75 -5.51
N ASP A 55 6.57 5.26 -5.76
CA ASP A 55 6.81 6.64 -6.22
C ASP A 55 6.13 6.93 -7.57
N ARG A 56 6.03 5.94 -8.46
CA ARG A 56 5.38 6.09 -9.78
C ARG A 56 3.85 6.15 -9.68
N HIS A 57 3.26 5.37 -8.78
CA HIS A 57 1.81 5.19 -8.69
C HIS A 57 1.10 6.07 -7.66
N SER A 58 1.83 6.61 -6.67
CA SER A 58 1.27 7.47 -5.62
C SER A 58 1.21 8.96 -6.01
N GLY A 59 1.66 9.33 -7.20
CA GLY A 59 1.85 10.75 -7.57
C GLY A 59 2.99 11.38 -6.75
N PRO A 60 3.25 12.70 -6.84
CA PRO A 60 4.26 13.34 -6.01
C PRO A 60 3.92 13.11 -4.53
N VAL A 61 4.70 12.24 -3.90
CA VAL A 61 4.56 11.85 -2.49
C VAL A 61 4.72 13.12 -1.65
N THR A 62 3.63 13.63 -1.09
CA THR A 62 3.66 14.80 -0.20
C THR A 62 4.23 14.46 1.18
N GLN A 63 4.45 13.17 1.49
CA GLN A 63 4.98 12.75 2.78
C GLN A 63 5.67 11.39 2.71
N ARG A 64 6.99 11.39 2.94
CA ARG A 64 7.79 10.19 3.24
C ARG A 64 7.84 10.07 4.76
N HIS A 65 7.41 8.94 5.30
CA HIS A 65 7.55 8.65 6.73
C HIS A 65 8.68 7.64 6.92
N ASP A 66 9.70 8.00 7.69
CA ASP A 66 10.88 7.17 7.92
C ASP A 66 10.56 5.94 8.82
N THR A 67 9.43 5.96 9.53
CA THR A 67 8.99 4.87 10.39
C THR A 67 7.47 4.64 10.32
N TYR A 68 7.04 3.39 10.53
CA TYR A 68 5.62 3.01 10.61
C TYR A 68 4.84 3.80 11.67
N ASP A 69 5.48 4.09 12.81
CA ASP A 69 4.89 4.87 13.91
C ASP A 69 4.64 6.34 13.49
N ASP A 70 5.53 6.92 12.68
CA ASP A 70 5.36 8.26 12.12
C ASP A 70 4.24 8.33 11.08
N GLY A 71 4.04 7.27 10.28
CA GLY A 71 2.92 7.17 9.36
C GLY A 71 1.57 7.06 10.07
N LEU A 72 1.53 6.46 11.26
CA LEU A 72 0.31 6.33 12.06
C LEU A 72 -0.10 7.67 12.71
N ARG A 73 0.87 8.45 13.19
CA ARG A 73 0.62 9.77 13.80
C ARG A 73 0.00 10.78 12.83
N ASP A 74 0.35 10.68 11.55
CA ASP A 74 -0.16 11.60 10.52
C ASP A 74 -1.61 11.30 10.11
N LEU A 75 -2.09 10.09 10.40
CA LEU A 75 -3.46 9.67 10.14
C LEU A 75 -4.45 10.03 11.27
N GLY A 76 -4.02 10.78 12.28
CA GLY A 76 -4.91 11.48 13.21
C GLY A 76 -5.72 10.58 14.15
N HIS A 77 -5.04 9.66 14.85
CA HIS A 77 -5.59 9.03 16.06
C HIS A 77 -4.99 9.63 17.33
#